data_AF-A0A1U8JK66-F1
#
_entry.id   AF-A0A1U8JK66-F1
#
_cell.length_a   1.000
_cell.length_b   1.000
_cell.length_c   1.000
_cell.angle_alpha   90.00
_cell.angle_beta   90.00
_cell.angle_gamma   90.00
#
_symmetry.space_group_name_H-M   'P 1'
#
loop_
_entity.id
_entity.type
_entity.pdbx_description
1 polymer ?
#
loop_
_entity_poly.entity_id
_entity_poly.type
_entity_poly.pdbx_seq_one_letter_code
_entity_poly.pdbx_strand_id
1 'polypeptide(L)'
;MKRLAVGSMTTPEYDEWRRKRNNDNIPELNMESVRPMEEYLQVIPSELEIIKQDFEKRNLELEKKIERLEEEKMHLRLDVDVQKLEAEKLKKGKNKVQEDLNSLKTDYKRLRKETLERQVLESQNYQADLKARIAELEKSLAVYRSRNSVVELRTSLCKIKELAKRIEELEYTLQGCRQRIEFLEGNEVRWREKLHHSQNQIQNMDYIMGRAIGQVREVADHLQTMGIQADVLSVKYELESDRGQELASLLKEVRALSIRAKRYL
;
A
#
# COMPACT_ATOMS: atom_id res chain seq x y z
N MET A 1 63.38 75.05 76.41
CA MET A 1 63.66 75.19 77.84
C MET A 1 63.84 73.82 78.49
N LYS A 2 65.08 73.45 78.86
CA LYS A 2 65.50 72.76 80.10
C LYS A 2 67.04 72.76 80.10
N ARG A 3 67.62 73.10 81.26
CA ARG A 3 68.98 73.62 81.47
C ARG A 3 70.02 72.52 81.77
N LEU A 4 71.27 72.83 81.39
CA LEU A 4 72.56 72.65 82.10
C LEU A 4 73.00 71.26 82.60
N ALA A 5 74.24 70.88 82.25
CA ALA A 5 75.34 70.73 83.23
C ALA A 5 76.70 70.58 82.51
N VAL A 6 77.48 71.66 82.52
CA VAL A 6 78.93 71.66 82.26
C VAL A 6 79.61 71.29 83.57
N GLY A 7 80.42 70.22 83.56
CA GLY A 7 81.30 69.83 84.65
C GLY A 7 82.75 70.03 84.23
N SER A 8 83.40 71.02 84.82
CA SER A 8 84.85 71.25 84.73
C SER A 8 85.61 70.17 85.50
N MET A 9 86.57 69.51 84.85
CA MET A 9 87.58 68.69 85.53
C MET A 9 88.97 69.15 85.13
N THR A 10 89.47 70.13 85.87
CA THR A 10 90.88 70.53 85.94
C THR A 10 91.65 69.50 86.76
N THR A 11 92.43 68.65 86.08
CA THR A 11 93.42 67.76 86.71
C THR A 11 94.71 68.54 87.01
N PRO A 12 95.18 68.57 88.27
CA PRO A 12 96.23 69.46 88.77
C PRO A 12 97.68 69.07 88.42
N GLU A 13 97.89 68.04 87.61
CA GLU A 13 99.24 67.52 87.28
C GLU A 13 100.01 68.37 86.26
N TYR A 14 99.34 69.27 85.53
CA TYR A 14 99.98 70.08 84.48
C TYR A 14 100.82 71.24 85.03
N ASP A 15 100.45 71.79 86.20
CA ASP A 15 101.15 72.93 86.81
C ASP A 15 102.41 72.54 87.59
N GLU A 16 102.56 71.25 87.94
CA GLU A 16 103.82 70.71 88.48
C GLU A 16 104.85 70.39 87.38
N TRP A 17 104.40 69.99 86.18
CA TRP A 17 105.29 69.71 85.04
C TRP A 17 106.03 70.96 84.53
N ARG A 18 105.42 72.15 84.67
CA ARG A 18 105.99 73.42 84.16
C ARG A 18 107.07 74.03 85.07
N ARG A 19 107.18 73.63 86.34
CA ARG A 19 108.21 74.17 87.27
C ARG A 19 109.60 73.51 87.16
N LYS A 20 109.79 72.53 86.26
CA LYS A 20 110.97 71.64 86.28
C LYS A 20 111.82 71.59 85.00
N ARG A 21 111.83 72.61 84.14
CA ARG A 21 112.78 72.69 83.01
C ARG A 21 113.69 73.91 83.09
N ASN A 22 114.91 73.65 83.56
CA ASN A 22 116.10 74.48 83.40
C ASN A 22 116.68 74.32 81.99
N ASN A 23 117.31 75.41 81.55
CA ASN A 23 118.12 75.66 80.35
C ASN A 23 119.04 74.50 79.96
N ASP A 24 119.24 74.26 78.65
CA ASP A 24 120.57 74.17 78.01
C ASP A 24 120.54 73.73 76.52
N ASN A 25 121.10 74.63 75.70
CA ASN A 25 121.97 74.43 74.53
C ASN A 25 121.40 73.93 73.17
N ILE A 26 121.26 74.92 72.28
CA ILE A 26 121.39 74.81 70.81
C ILE A 26 122.88 74.72 70.44
N PRO A 27 123.29 73.84 69.50
CA PRO A 27 124.48 74.07 68.70
C PRO A 27 124.14 74.53 67.27
N GLU A 28 124.83 75.58 66.84
CA GLU A 28 124.69 76.30 65.58
C GLU A 28 125.40 75.62 64.38
N LEU A 29 125.05 76.11 63.19
CA LEU A 29 125.20 75.62 61.82
C LEU A 29 126.61 75.35 61.29
N ASN A 30 126.70 74.46 60.29
CA ASN A 30 127.70 74.53 59.22
C ASN A 30 127.03 74.32 57.85
N MET A 31 127.22 75.27 56.94
CA MET A 31 126.73 75.26 55.57
C MET A 31 127.77 74.66 54.61
N GLU A 32 127.39 73.67 53.80
CA GLU A 32 127.68 73.59 52.34
C GLU A 32 127.28 72.22 51.75
N SER A 33 126.15 72.17 51.03
CA SER A 33 126.04 71.58 49.69
C SER A 33 124.56 71.57 49.24
N VAL A 34 124.30 72.22 48.11
CA VAL A 34 122.97 72.41 47.51
C VAL A 34 122.56 71.14 46.76
N ARG A 35 121.41 70.54 47.12
CA ARG A 35 120.54 69.72 46.25
C ARG A 35 119.06 70.02 46.55
N PRO A 36 118.15 70.05 45.55
CA PRO A 36 116.79 70.56 45.73
C PRO A 36 115.87 69.54 46.43
N MET A 37 114.95 70.04 47.26
CA MET A 37 114.04 69.26 48.10
C MET A 37 112.89 68.59 47.30
N GLU A 38 112.75 68.91 46.02
CA GLU A 38 111.66 68.41 45.16
C GLU A 38 111.68 66.88 44.92
N GLU A 39 112.81 66.19 45.12
CA GLU A 39 112.94 64.76 44.79
C GLU A 39 112.40 63.81 45.89
N TYR A 40 112.14 64.29 47.11
CA TYR A 40 111.56 63.49 48.22
C TYR A 40 110.03 63.58 48.35
N LEU A 41 109.37 64.41 47.55
CA LEU A 41 107.91 64.54 47.53
C LEU A 41 107.29 63.75 46.36
N GLN A 42 107.83 62.58 46.05
CA GLN A 42 107.10 61.61 45.24
C GLN A 42 105.97 61.07 46.12
N VAL A 43 104.77 61.62 45.91
CA VAL A 43 103.54 61.39 46.69
C VAL A 43 103.19 59.90 46.67
N ILE A 44 103.59 59.17 47.70
CA ILE A 44 103.09 57.82 47.99
C ILE A 44 101.81 58.00 48.82
N PRO A 45 100.63 57.57 48.33
CA PRO A 45 99.39 57.67 49.08
C PRO A 45 99.45 56.84 50.37
N SER A 46 98.87 57.35 51.46
CA SER A 46 98.79 56.65 52.76
C SER A 46 97.80 55.47 52.71
N GLU A 47 97.98 54.43 53.53
CA GLU A 47 97.08 53.24 53.56
C GLU A 47 95.61 53.61 53.77
N LEU A 48 95.34 54.68 54.53
CA LEU A 48 93.99 55.25 54.71
C LEU A 48 93.43 55.89 53.43
N GLU A 49 94.27 56.53 52.62
CA GLU A 49 93.88 57.11 51.32
C GLU A 49 93.45 56.01 50.34
N ILE A 50 94.17 54.89 50.32
CA ILE A 50 93.87 53.73 49.48
C ILE A 50 92.55 53.09 49.89
N ILE A 51 92.34 52.87 51.20
CA ILE A 51 91.09 52.32 51.74
C ILE A 51 89.89 53.21 51.41
N LYS A 52 90.06 54.54 51.51
CA LYS A 52 89.03 55.52 51.18
C LYS A 52 88.64 55.45 49.69
N GLN A 53 89.62 55.44 48.78
CA GLN A 53 89.37 55.31 47.34
C GLN A 53 88.68 53.98 46.99
N ASP A 54 89.09 52.88 47.63
CA ASP A 54 88.45 51.57 47.44
C ASP A 54 86.99 51.56 47.92
N PHE A 55 86.70 52.24 49.03
CA PHE A 55 85.35 52.38 49.55
C PHE A 55 84.47 53.23 48.62
N GLU A 56 84.99 54.35 48.12
CA GLU A 56 84.31 55.20 47.13
C GLU A 56 84.01 54.42 45.84
N LYS A 57 84.96 53.63 45.34
CA LYS A 57 84.76 52.78 44.15
C LYS A 57 83.70 51.70 44.37
N ARG A 58 83.70 51.04 45.53
CA ARG A 58 82.66 50.06 45.91
C ARG A 58 81.29 50.71 46.04
N ASN A 59 81.20 51.91 46.61
CA ASN A 59 79.94 52.65 46.69
C ASN A 59 79.40 53.01 45.31
N LEU A 60 80.24 53.48 44.38
CA LEU A 60 79.84 53.75 43.00
C LEU A 60 79.35 52.47 42.27
N GLU A 61 79.98 51.32 42.52
CA GLU A 61 79.50 50.04 41.98
C GLU A 61 78.15 49.61 42.58
N LEU A 62 77.94 49.84 43.87
CA LEU A 62 76.68 49.55 44.55
C LEU A 62 75.56 50.46 44.05
N GLU A 63 75.81 51.77 43.87
CA GLU A 63 74.85 52.70 43.28
C GLU A 63 74.45 52.26 41.87
N LYS A 64 75.42 51.93 41.00
CA LYS A 64 75.11 51.40 39.65
C LYS A 64 74.32 50.09 39.68
N LYS A 65 74.56 49.22 40.67
CA LYS A 65 73.76 47.99 40.85
C LYS A 65 72.34 48.31 41.32
N ILE A 66 72.17 49.27 42.24
CA ILE A 66 70.86 49.72 42.71
C ILE A 66 70.06 50.32 41.55
N GLU A 67 70.67 51.22 40.77
CA GLU A 67 70.04 51.83 39.60
C GLU A 67 69.55 50.78 38.59
N ARG A 68 70.40 49.81 38.21
CA ARG A 68 70.00 48.69 37.34
C ARG A 68 68.86 47.86 37.92
N LEU A 69 68.89 47.55 39.22
CA LEU A 69 67.82 46.80 39.88
C LEU A 69 66.51 47.59 39.93
N GLU A 70 66.57 48.91 40.07
CA GLU A 70 65.40 49.79 40.00
C GLU A 70 64.82 49.83 38.58
N GLU A 71 65.67 49.94 37.54
CA GLU A 71 65.26 49.83 36.14
C GLU A 71 64.61 48.48 35.83
N GLU A 72 65.25 47.36 36.19
CA GLU A 72 64.71 46.01 36.02
C GLU A 72 63.36 45.86 36.74
N LYS A 73 63.25 46.36 37.97
CA LYS A 73 61.98 46.35 38.73
C LYS A 73 60.89 47.17 38.04
N MET A 74 61.23 48.29 37.42
CA MET A 74 60.27 49.11 36.67
C MET A 74 59.83 48.42 35.38
N HIS A 75 60.75 47.80 34.64
CA HIS A 75 60.42 46.99 33.46
C HIS A 75 59.52 45.80 33.81
N LEU A 76 59.85 45.04 34.85
CA LEU A 76 59.02 43.92 35.31
C LEU A 76 57.63 44.37 35.75
N ARG A 77 57.49 45.55 36.38
CA ARG A 77 56.18 46.11 36.70
C ARG A 77 55.35 46.40 35.45
N LEU A 78 55.96 47.04 34.44
CA LEU A 78 55.29 47.33 33.17
C LEU A 78 54.86 46.04 32.46
N ASP A 79 55.72 45.03 32.40
CA ASP A 79 55.41 43.73 31.79
C ASP A 79 54.23 43.05 32.48
N VAL A 80 54.18 43.06 33.81
CA VAL A 80 53.06 42.52 34.58
C VAL A 80 51.75 43.25 34.25
N ASP A 81 51.78 44.58 34.13
CA ASP A 81 50.58 45.35 33.82
C ASP A 81 50.13 45.16 32.35
N VAL A 82 51.06 45.02 31.41
CA VAL A 82 50.75 44.62 30.02
C VAL A 82 50.10 43.23 29.99
N GLN A 83 50.68 42.24 30.67
CA GLN A 83 50.12 40.88 30.73
C GLN A 83 48.71 40.86 31.34
N LYS A 84 48.45 41.68 32.39
CA LYS A 84 47.10 41.82 32.96
C LYS A 84 46.11 42.38 31.94
N LEU A 85 46.49 43.45 31.23
CA LEU A 85 45.64 44.07 30.21
C LEU A 85 45.34 43.10 29.06
N GLU A 86 46.34 42.35 28.61
CA GLU A 86 46.16 41.31 27.59
C GLU A 86 45.24 40.19 28.07
N ALA A 87 45.43 39.70 29.30
CA ALA A 87 44.57 38.68 29.90
C ALA A 87 43.11 39.14 30.04
N GLU A 88 42.87 40.40 30.42
CA GLU A 88 41.53 40.98 30.45
C GLU A 88 40.91 41.08 29.06
N LYS A 89 41.67 41.53 28.05
CA LYS A 89 41.21 41.62 26.66
C LYS A 89 40.85 40.23 26.12
N LEU A 90 41.68 39.22 26.39
CA LEU A 90 41.42 37.83 26.04
C LEU A 90 40.16 37.30 26.74
N LYS A 91 39.98 37.60 28.03
CA LYS A 91 38.77 37.22 28.77
C LYS A 91 37.51 37.83 28.17
N LYS A 92 37.53 39.13 27.85
CA LYS A 92 36.41 39.83 27.18
C LYS A 92 36.12 39.22 25.80
N GLY A 93 37.16 38.95 25.02
CA GLY A 93 37.04 38.29 23.71
C GLY A 93 36.43 36.90 23.81
N LYS A 94 36.90 36.08 24.76
CA LYS A 94 36.37 34.73 25.02
C LYS A 94 34.89 34.75 25.39
N ASN A 95 34.48 35.68 26.27
CA ASN A 95 33.08 35.80 26.67
C ASN A 95 32.18 36.17 25.47
N LYS A 96 32.61 37.12 24.63
CA LYS A 96 31.85 37.52 23.44
C LYS A 96 31.69 36.38 22.44
N VAL A 97 32.78 35.66 22.14
CA VAL A 97 32.72 34.48 21.25
C VAL A 97 31.79 33.40 21.82
N GLN A 98 31.77 33.22 23.14
CA GLN A 98 30.87 32.26 23.79
C GLN A 98 29.39 32.67 23.69
N GLU A 99 29.08 33.96 23.84
CA GLU A 99 27.74 34.50 23.65
C GLU A 99 27.29 34.33 22.19
N ASP A 100 28.13 34.70 21.22
CA ASP A 100 27.86 34.54 19.79
C ASP A 100 27.62 33.07 19.42
N LEU A 101 28.43 32.15 19.97
CA LEU A 101 28.26 30.71 19.77
C LEU A 101 26.94 30.19 20.34
N ASN A 102 26.55 30.66 21.53
CA ASN A 102 25.28 30.28 22.15
C ASN A 102 24.09 30.80 21.34
N SER A 103 24.17 32.05 20.87
CA SER A 103 23.17 32.67 19.98
C SER A 103 23.02 31.87 18.68
N LEU A 104 24.14 31.60 17.99
CA LEU A 104 24.15 30.82 16.76
C LEU A 104 23.57 29.40 16.96
N LYS A 105 23.87 28.76 18.08
CA LYS A 105 23.31 27.44 18.44
C LYS A 105 21.79 27.50 18.62
N THR A 106 21.27 28.57 19.21
CA THR A 106 19.81 28.76 19.35
C THR A 106 19.13 29.04 18.03
N ASP A 107 19.72 29.88 17.18
CA ASP A 107 19.17 30.22 15.87
C ASP A 107 19.18 29.02 14.92
N TYR A 108 20.27 28.23 14.93
CA TYR A 108 20.33 26.99 14.16
C TYR A 108 19.23 25.99 14.55
N LYS A 109 19.00 25.80 15.86
CA LYS A 109 17.93 24.92 16.35
C LYS A 109 16.55 25.43 15.91
N ARG A 110 16.32 26.74 15.96
CA ARG A 110 15.07 27.38 15.53
C ARG A 110 14.84 27.16 14.03
N LEU A 111 15.83 27.51 13.21
CA LEU A 111 15.75 27.36 11.76
C LEU A 111 15.49 25.91 11.33
N ARG A 112 16.16 24.96 11.97
CA ARG A 112 15.97 23.53 11.70
C ARG A 112 14.55 23.08 12.06
N LYS A 113 14.01 23.55 13.19
CA LYS A 113 12.64 23.26 13.60
C LYS A 113 11.63 23.85 12.61
N GLU A 114 11.76 25.13 12.26
CA GLU A 114 10.89 25.81 11.29
C GLU A 114 10.90 25.14 9.92
N THR A 115 12.08 24.69 9.47
CA THR A 115 12.22 23.98 8.19
C THR A 115 11.47 22.65 8.22
N LEU A 116 11.61 21.88 9.30
CA LEU A 116 10.89 20.63 9.50
C LEU A 116 9.38 20.86 9.59
N GLU A 117 8.92 21.85 10.34
CA GLU A 117 7.50 22.21 10.46
C GLU A 117 6.91 22.60 9.10
N ARG A 118 7.66 23.35 8.29
CA ARG A 118 7.24 23.72 6.92
C ARG A 118 7.08 22.50 6.02
N GLN A 119 8.06 21.58 6.03
CA GLN A 119 7.99 20.33 5.26
C GLN A 119 6.81 19.45 5.70
N VAL A 120 6.57 19.37 7.02
CA VAL A 120 5.43 18.62 7.55
C VAL A 120 4.12 19.23 7.08
N LEU A 121 3.94 20.55 7.21
CA LEU A 121 2.72 21.23 6.80
C LEU A 121 2.47 21.08 5.29
N GLU A 122 3.52 21.22 4.48
CA GLU A 122 3.45 21.06 3.03
C GLU A 122 3.04 19.62 2.65
N SER A 123 3.64 18.61 3.28
CA SER A 123 3.25 17.20 3.08
C SER A 123 1.81 16.90 3.51
N GLN A 124 1.34 17.52 4.61
CA GLN A 124 -0.03 17.39 5.10
C GLN A 124 -1.03 18.02 4.13
N ASN A 125 -0.71 19.18 3.57
CA ASN A 125 -1.54 19.85 2.57
C ASN A 125 -1.64 18.99 1.29
N TYR A 126 -0.51 18.51 0.76
CA TYR A 126 -0.52 17.58 -0.38
C TYR A 126 -1.33 16.31 -0.10
N GLN A 127 -1.21 15.75 1.11
CA GLN A 127 -1.99 14.59 1.51
C GLN A 127 -3.50 14.90 1.59
N ALA A 128 -3.88 16.08 2.08
CA ALA A 128 -5.28 16.52 2.14
C ALA A 128 -5.89 16.68 0.74
N ASP A 129 -5.16 17.31 -0.18
CA ASP A 129 -5.59 17.46 -1.58
C ASP A 129 -5.75 16.10 -2.28
N LEU A 130 -4.79 15.19 -2.08
CA LEU A 130 -4.89 13.83 -2.62
C LEU A 130 -6.10 13.08 -2.06
N LYS A 131 -6.37 13.19 -0.76
CA LYS A 131 -7.57 12.58 -0.13
C LYS A 131 -8.86 13.17 -0.71
N ALA A 132 -8.93 14.48 -0.92
CA ALA A 132 -10.10 15.12 -1.52
C ALA A 132 -10.35 14.61 -2.95
N ARG A 133 -9.29 14.50 -3.75
CA ARG A 133 -9.39 14.01 -5.13
C ARG A 133 -9.74 12.53 -5.23
N ILE A 134 -9.24 11.70 -4.31
CA ILE A 134 -9.66 10.30 -4.19
C ILE A 134 -11.16 10.22 -3.89
N ALA A 135 -11.66 11.00 -2.92
CA ALA A 135 -13.07 11.00 -2.58
C ALA A 135 -13.98 11.45 -3.74
N GLU A 136 -13.54 12.40 -4.56
CA GLU A 136 -14.26 12.83 -5.76
C GLU A 136 -14.29 11.74 -6.85
N LEU A 137 -13.16 11.05 -7.06
CA LEU A 137 -13.07 9.93 -7.98
C LEU A 137 -13.94 8.75 -7.53
N GLU A 138 -13.95 8.41 -6.24
CA GLU A 138 -14.80 7.36 -5.68
C GLU A 138 -16.29 7.65 -5.91
N LYS A 139 -16.73 8.89 -5.68
CA LYS A 139 -18.10 9.34 -5.96
C LYS A 139 -18.44 9.18 -7.45
N SER A 140 -17.58 9.66 -8.33
CA SER A 140 -17.77 9.58 -9.78
C SER A 140 -17.85 8.13 -10.27
N LEU A 141 -16.99 7.26 -9.73
CA LEU A 141 -16.94 5.85 -10.05
C LEU A 141 -18.21 5.13 -9.56
N ALA A 142 -18.69 5.44 -8.35
CA ALA A 142 -19.95 4.90 -7.83
C ALA A 142 -21.15 5.28 -8.73
N VAL A 143 -21.20 6.53 -9.21
CA VAL A 143 -22.22 7.00 -10.16
C VAL A 143 -22.11 6.27 -11.50
N TYR A 144 -20.91 6.09 -12.03
CA TYR A 144 -20.71 5.36 -13.29
C TYR A 144 -21.16 3.90 -13.18
N ARG A 145 -20.78 3.20 -12.10
CA ARG A 145 -21.19 1.82 -11.84
C ARG A 145 -22.71 1.68 -11.75
N SER A 146 -23.37 2.57 -10.99
CA SER A 146 -24.84 2.52 -10.85
C SER A 146 -25.56 2.82 -12.16
N ARG A 147 -25.07 3.79 -12.95
CA ARG A 147 -25.61 4.09 -14.27
C ARG A 147 -25.44 2.91 -15.23
N ASN A 148 -24.27 2.28 -15.25
CA ASN A 148 -24.01 1.12 -16.09
C ASN A 148 -24.93 -0.06 -15.72
N SER A 149 -25.09 -0.36 -14.41
CA SER A 149 -26.02 -1.40 -13.96
C SER A 149 -27.47 -1.07 -14.33
N VAL A 150 -27.89 0.19 -14.23
CA VAL A 150 -29.25 0.61 -14.61
C VAL A 150 -29.48 0.43 -16.11
N VAL A 151 -28.49 0.74 -16.95
CA VAL A 151 -28.59 0.54 -18.40
C VAL A 151 -28.69 -0.95 -18.73
N GLU A 152 -27.81 -1.78 -18.17
CA GLU A 152 -27.85 -3.23 -18.36
C GLU A 152 -29.20 -3.84 -17.93
N LEU A 153 -29.70 -3.47 -16.75
CA LEU A 153 -31.00 -3.91 -16.24
C LEU A 153 -32.17 -3.43 -17.11
N ARG A 154 -32.12 -2.22 -17.66
CA ARG A 154 -33.14 -1.73 -18.61
C ARG A 154 -33.12 -2.55 -19.89
N THR A 155 -31.94 -2.88 -20.42
CA THR A 155 -31.84 -3.71 -21.63
C THR A 155 -32.37 -5.12 -21.42
N SER A 156 -32.07 -5.75 -20.27
CA SER A 156 -32.61 -7.07 -19.95
C SER A 156 -34.12 -7.04 -19.72
N LEU A 157 -34.63 -6.00 -19.05
CA LEU A 157 -36.08 -5.81 -18.87
C LEU A 157 -36.82 -5.67 -20.20
N CYS A 158 -36.27 -4.93 -21.18
CA CYS A 158 -36.84 -4.83 -22.51
C CYS A 158 -36.91 -6.20 -23.21
N LYS A 159 -35.83 -7.00 -23.14
CA LYS A 159 -35.81 -8.37 -23.70
C LYS A 159 -36.84 -9.28 -23.05
N ILE A 160 -36.99 -9.21 -21.72
CA ILE A 160 -38.00 -9.99 -20.99
C ILE A 160 -39.42 -9.61 -21.44
N LYS A 161 -39.70 -8.31 -21.59
CA LYS A 161 -41.01 -7.84 -22.08
C LYS A 161 -41.31 -8.32 -23.50
N GLU A 162 -40.31 -8.35 -24.38
CA GLU A 162 -40.46 -8.88 -25.73
C GLU A 162 -40.75 -10.38 -25.74
N LEU A 163 -40.01 -11.16 -24.94
CA LEU A 163 -40.25 -12.60 -24.80
C LEU A 163 -41.63 -12.90 -24.21
N ALA A 164 -42.09 -12.12 -23.23
CA ALA A 164 -43.43 -12.27 -22.64
C ALA A 164 -44.53 -12.11 -23.70
N LYS A 165 -44.46 -11.07 -24.56
CA LYS A 165 -45.42 -10.88 -25.66
C LYS A 165 -45.42 -12.07 -26.62
N ARG A 166 -44.24 -12.60 -26.95
CA ARG A 166 -44.13 -13.76 -27.85
C ARG A 166 -44.70 -15.04 -27.23
N ILE A 167 -44.59 -15.19 -25.91
CA ILE A 167 -45.24 -16.28 -25.18
C ILE A 167 -46.77 -16.14 -25.27
N GLU A 168 -47.33 -14.95 -25.05
CA GLU A 168 -48.77 -14.69 -25.17
C GLU A 168 -49.29 -15.04 -26.58
N GLU A 169 -48.56 -14.65 -27.63
CA GLU A 169 -48.90 -15.00 -29.03
C GLU A 169 -48.88 -16.53 -29.25
N LEU A 170 -47.86 -17.22 -28.74
CA LEU A 170 -47.76 -18.67 -28.85
C LEU A 170 -48.88 -19.38 -28.09
N GLU A 171 -49.23 -18.91 -26.90
CA GLU A 171 -50.34 -19.44 -26.10
C GLU A 171 -51.68 -19.33 -26.86
N TYR A 172 -51.94 -18.19 -27.50
CA TYR A 172 -53.13 -18.00 -28.34
C TYR A 172 -53.17 -19.01 -29.50
N THR A 173 -52.04 -19.21 -30.20
CA THR A 173 -51.98 -20.20 -31.30
C THR A 173 -52.18 -21.63 -30.80
N LEU A 174 -51.61 -21.96 -29.63
CA LEU A 174 -51.71 -23.28 -29.03
C LEU A 174 -53.15 -23.57 -28.60
N GLN A 175 -53.87 -22.58 -28.07
CA GLN A 175 -55.29 -22.70 -27.77
C GLN A 175 -56.12 -23.00 -29.02
N GLY A 176 -55.83 -22.34 -30.15
CA GLY A 176 -56.47 -22.63 -31.43
C GLY A 176 -56.19 -24.06 -31.93
N CYS A 177 -54.94 -24.53 -31.81
CA CYS A 177 -54.58 -25.91 -32.11
C CYS A 177 -55.34 -26.91 -31.24
N ARG A 178 -55.47 -26.63 -29.93
CA ARG A 178 -56.20 -27.48 -28.99
C ARG A 178 -57.66 -27.64 -29.41
N GLN A 179 -58.36 -26.56 -29.71
CA GLN A 179 -59.75 -26.60 -30.16
C GLN A 179 -59.92 -27.41 -31.45
N ARG A 180 -58.97 -27.29 -32.39
CA ARG A 180 -58.99 -28.06 -33.64
C ARG A 180 -58.78 -29.55 -33.41
N ILE A 181 -57.92 -29.94 -32.47
CA ILE A 181 -57.70 -31.34 -32.09
C ILE A 181 -58.99 -31.91 -31.48
N GLU A 182 -59.57 -31.24 -30.49
CA GLU A 182 -60.83 -31.67 -29.84
C GLU A 182 -61.95 -31.88 -30.86
N PHE A 183 -62.07 -30.98 -31.84
CA PHE A 183 -63.03 -31.11 -32.94
C PHE A 183 -62.77 -32.35 -33.81
N LEU A 184 -61.50 -32.62 -34.16
CA LEU A 184 -61.13 -33.77 -34.99
C LEU A 184 -61.32 -35.10 -34.25
N GLU A 185 -60.95 -35.17 -32.97
CA GLU A 185 -61.19 -36.33 -32.11
C GLU A 185 -62.68 -36.66 -32.01
N GLY A 186 -63.54 -35.65 -31.82
CA GLY A 186 -64.99 -35.84 -31.83
C GLY A 186 -65.53 -36.37 -33.16
N ASN A 187 -64.95 -35.94 -34.29
CA ASN A 187 -65.31 -36.48 -35.61
C ASN A 187 -64.83 -37.91 -35.81
N GLU A 188 -63.62 -38.25 -35.35
CA GLU A 188 -63.08 -39.60 -35.45
C GLU A 188 -63.99 -40.62 -34.75
N VAL A 189 -64.45 -40.30 -33.54
CA VAL A 189 -65.41 -41.14 -32.79
C VAL A 189 -66.67 -41.39 -33.63
N ARG A 190 -67.26 -40.34 -34.21
CA ARG A 190 -68.46 -40.43 -35.05
C ARG A 190 -68.23 -41.30 -36.30
N TRP A 191 -67.07 -41.17 -36.94
CA TRP A 191 -66.75 -42.00 -38.11
C TRP A 191 -66.55 -43.48 -37.74
N ARG A 192 -65.95 -43.77 -36.58
CA ARG A 192 -65.83 -45.14 -36.06
C ARG A 192 -67.20 -45.76 -35.82
N GLU A 193 -68.14 -45.04 -35.21
CA GLU A 193 -69.51 -45.51 -34.99
C GLU A 193 -70.23 -45.81 -36.31
N LYS A 194 -70.15 -44.90 -37.29
CA LYS A 194 -70.72 -45.12 -38.62
C LYS A 194 -70.11 -46.34 -39.31
N LEU A 195 -68.79 -46.51 -39.21
CA LEU A 195 -68.11 -47.66 -39.77
C LEU A 195 -68.60 -48.97 -39.12
N HIS A 196 -68.71 -49.02 -37.79
CA HIS A 196 -69.25 -50.17 -37.09
C HIS A 196 -70.70 -50.48 -37.48
N HIS A 197 -71.54 -49.46 -37.65
CA HIS A 197 -72.90 -49.66 -38.11
C HIS A 197 -72.94 -50.30 -39.51
N SER A 198 -72.17 -49.76 -40.46
CA SER A 198 -72.08 -50.32 -41.81
C SER A 198 -71.49 -51.73 -41.82
N GLN A 199 -70.48 -52.01 -40.99
CA GLN A 199 -69.91 -53.35 -40.83
C GLN A 199 -70.97 -54.35 -40.34
N ASN A 200 -71.76 -53.98 -39.33
CA ASN A 200 -72.84 -54.83 -38.83
C ASN A 200 -73.92 -55.08 -39.89
N GLN A 201 -74.23 -54.08 -40.72
CA GLN A 201 -75.17 -54.25 -41.84
C GLN A 201 -74.64 -55.27 -42.86
N ILE A 202 -73.37 -55.16 -43.23
CA ILE A 202 -72.72 -56.10 -44.15
C ILE A 202 -72.75 -57.52 -43.57
N GLN A 203 -72.35 -57.69 -42.30
CA GLN A 203 -72.37 -58.99 -41.62
C GLN A 203 -73.78 -59.62 -41.58
N ASN A 204 -74.82 -58.81 -41.36
CA ASN A 204 -76.20 -59.30 -41.37
C ASN A 204 -76.64 -59.73 -42.78
N MET A 205 -76.27 -58.98 -43.82
CA MET A 205 -76.56 -59.35 -45.21
C MET A 205 -75.81 -60.60 -45.63
N ASP A 206 -74.53 -60.74 -45.25
CA ASP A 206 -73.73 -61.94 -45.49
C ASP A 206 -74.35 -63.16 -44.80
N TYR A 207 -74.88 -62.99 -43.59
CA TYR A 207 -75.60 -64.06 -42.88
C TYR A 207 -76.89 -64.48 -43.63
N ILE A 208 -77.71 -63.51 -44.07
CA ILE A 208 -78.94 -63.78 -44.83
C ILE A 208 -78.62 -64.45 -46.16
N MET A 209 -77.64 -63.92 -46.90
CA MET A 209 -77.21 -64.46 -48.19
C MET A 209 -76.63 -65.87 -48.01
N GLY A 210 -75.79 -66.08 -47.01
CA GLY A 210 -75.25 -67.40 -46.67
C GLY A 210 -76.34 -68.43 -46.37
N ARG A 211 -77.40 -68.04 -45.63
CA ARG A 211 -78.56 -68.89 -45.39
C ARG A 211 -79.32 -69.20 -46.69
N ALA A 212 -79.59 -68.19 -47.51
CA ALA A 212 -80.30 -68.36 -48.78
C ALA A 212 -79.52 -69.27 -49.74
N ILE A 213 -78.19 -69.09 -49.84
CA ILE A 213 -77.29 -69.97 -50.60
C ILE A 213 -77.36 -71.40 -50.04
N GLY A 214 -77.35 -71.57 -48.72
CA GLY A 214 -77.52 -72.86 -48.06
C GLY A 214 -78.84 -73.54 -48.45
N GLN A 215 -79.96 -72.82 -48.41
CA GLN A 215 -81.27 -73.33 -48.82
C GLN A 215 -81.32 -73.71 -50.31
N VAL A 216 -80.72 -72.89 -51.18
CA VAL A 216 -80.62 -73.18 -52.61
C VAL A 216 -79.81 -74.45 -52.84
N ARG A 217 -78.70 -74.64 -52.10
CA ARG A 217 -77.90 -75.87 -52.13
C ARG A 217 -78.70 -77.09 -51.69
N GLU A 218 -79.42 -77.00 -50.57
CA GLU A 218 -80.27 -78.10 -50.08
C GLU A 218 -81.33 -78.50 -51.11
N VAL A 219 -82.05 -77.53 -51.72
CA VAL A 219 -83.02 -77.80 -52.79
C VAL A 219 -82.35 -78.41 -54.01
N ALA A 220 -81.16 -77.92 -54.37
CA ALA A 220 -80.39 -78.46 -55.48
C ALA A 220 -79.94 -79.90 -55.25
N ASP A 221 -79.49 -80.24 -54.04
CA ASP A 221 -79.13 -81.61 -53.62
C ASP A 221 -80.36 -82.54 -53.69
N HIS A 222 -81.52 -82.08 -53.22
CA HIS A 222 -82.77 -82.85 -53.27
C HIS A 222 -83.21 -83.09 -54.73
N LEU A 223 -83.17 -82.06 -55.57
CA LEU A 223 -83.47 -82.19 -57.01
C LEU A 223 -82.49 -83.13 -57.71
N GLN A 224 -81.21 -83.10 -57.34
CA GLN A 224 -80.22 -84.03 -57.89
C GLN A 224 -80.57 -85.47 -57.51
N THR A 225 -80.92 -85.71 -56.25
CA THR A 225 -81.33 -87.02 -55.75
C THR A 225 -82.60 -87.53 -56.46
N MET A 226 -83.63 -86.69 -56.58
CA MET A 226 -84.84 -87.03 -57.34
C MET A 226 -84.55 -87.28 -58.82
N GLY A 227 -83.62 -86.53 -59.42
CA GLY A 227 -83.19 -86.76 -60.80
C GLY A 227 -82.57 -88.14 -61.02
N ILE A 228 -81.74 -88.60 -60.07
CA ILE A 228 -81.18 -89.97 -60.11
C ILE A 228 -82.30 -91.01 -60.00
N GLN A 229 -83.27 -90.82 -59.10
CA GLN A 229 -84.43 -91.72 -58.97
C GLN A 229 -85.31 -91.71 -60.22
N ALA A 230 -85.51 -90.55 -60.83
CA ALA A 230 -86.27 -90.39 -62.07
C ALA A 230 -85.62 -91.14 -63.23
N ASP A 231 -84.29 -91.08 -63.35
CA ASP A 231 -83.55 -91.87 -64.34
C ASP A 231 -83.78 -93.39 -64.17
N VAL A 232 -83.83 -93.88 -62.92
CA VAL A 232 -84.13 -95.30 -62.62
C VAL A 232 -85.58 -95.67 -62.99
N LEU A 233 -86.56 -94.84 -62.63
CA LEU A 233 -87.97 -95.13 -62.85
C LEU A 233 -88.41 -94.92 -64.31
N SER A 234 -87.79 -93.99 -65.04
CA SER A 234 -88.11 -93.72 -66.45
C SER A 234 -87.87 -94.96 -67.32
N VAL A 235 -86.82 -95.72 -67.04
CA VAL A 235 -86.52 -97.00 -67.73
C VAL A 235 -87.61 -98.04 -67.47
N LYS A 236 -88.24 -98.01 -66.29
CA LYS A 236 -89.27 -98.97 -65.90
C LYS A 236 -90.62 -98.71 -66.57
N TYR A 237 -91.06 -97.45 -66.63
CA TYR A 237 -92.43 -97.10 -67.05
C TYR A 237 -92.62 -96.72 -68.52
N GLU A 238 -91.55 -96.46 -69.29
CA GLU A 238 -91.64 -96.15 -70.73
C GLU A 238 -92.29 -97.27 -71.58
N LEU A 239 -92.41 -98.50 -71.06
CA LEU A 239 -92.85 -99.68 -71.80
C LEU A 239 -94.19 -100.29 -71.35
N GLU A 240 -94.86 -99.74 -70.33
CA GLU A 240 -95.96 -100.46 -69.64
C GLU A 240 -97.40 -100.01 -70.00
N SER A 241 -97.65 -98.77 -70.47
CA SER A 241 -99.01 -98.27 -70.82
C SER A 241 -98.96 -96.85 -71.43
N ASP A 242 -100.04 -96.41 -72.11
CA ASP A 242 -100.24 -95.00 -72.52
C ASP A 242 -100.10 -94.02 -71.33
N ARG A 243 -100.53 -94.43 -70.13
CA ARG A 243 -100.37 -93.66 -68.89
C ARG A 243 -98.91 -93.64 -68.38
N GLY A 244 -98.10 -94.62 -68.78
CA GLY A 244 -96.67 -94.68 -68.49
C GLY A 244 -95.84 -93.70 -69.33
N GLN A 245 -96.30 -93.36 -70.55
CA GLN A 245 -95.65 -92.35 -71.39
C GLN A 245 -95.80 -90.93 -70.81
N GLU A 246 -96.97 -90.60 -70.27
CA GLU A 246 -97.16 -89.33 -69.54
C GLU A 246 -96.24 -89.24 -68.31
N LEU A 247 -96.10 -90.35 -67.56
CA LEU A 247 -95.21 -90.43 -66.40
C LEU A 247 -93.73 -90.26 -66.82
N ALA A 248 -93.31 -90.91 -67.90
CA ALA A 248 -91.95 -90.76 -68.44
C ALA A 248 -91.65 -89.32 -68.89
N SER A 249 -92.64 -88.61 -69.45
CA SER A 249 -92.51 -87.20 -69.80
C SER A 249 -92.23 -86.33 -68.57
N LEU A 250 -92.96 -86.53 -67.47
CA LEU A 250 -92.72 -85.83 -66.20
C LEU A 250 -91.34 -86.14 -65.61
N LEU A 251 -90.89 -87.40 -65.70
CA LEU A 251 -89.55 -87.78 -65.22
C LEU A 251 -88.42 -87.11 -66.04
N LYS A 252 -88.63 -86.89 -67.34
CA LYS A 252 -87.69 -86.12 -68.18
C LYS A 252 -87.60 -84.66 -67.75
N GLU A 253 -88.70 -84.05 -67.30
CA GLU A 253 -88.67 -82.71 -66.73
C GLU A 253 -87.90 -82.66 -65.39
N VAL A 254 -88.13 -83.63 -64.50
CA VAL A 254 -87.37 -83.75 -63.24
C VAL A 254 -85.86 -83.89 -63.50
N ARG A 255 -85.48 -84.67 -64.52
CA ARG A 255 -84.09 -84.80 -64.95
C ARG A 255 -83.50 -83.49 -65.48
N ALA A 256 -84.26 -82.75 -66.28
CA ALA A 256 -83.82 -81.45 -66.79
C ALA A 256 -83.64 -80.42 -65.66
N LEU A 257 -84.50 -80.46 -64.64
CA LEU A 257 -84.37 -79.64 -63.43
C LEU A 257 -83.13 -80.03 -62.61
N SER A 258 -82.84 -81.33 -62.45
CA SER A 258 -81.62 -81.84 -61.79
C SER A 258 -80.32 -81.34 -62.45
N ILE A 259 -80.23 -81.36 -63.78
CA ILE A 259 -79.04 -80.85 -64.51
C ILE A 259 -78.84 -79.35 -64.28
N ARG A 260 -79.93 -78.57 -64.23
CA ARG A 260 -79.86 -77.13 -63.91
C ARG A 260 -79.47 -76.90 -62.45
N ALA A 261 -80.02 -77.70 -61.54
CA ALA A 261 -79.74 -77.64 -60.11
C ALA A 261 -78.26 -77.90 -59.79
N LYS A 262 -77.58 -78.78 -60.54
CA LYS A 262 -76.14 -79.07 -60.39
C LYS A 262 -75.23 -77.84 -60.44
N ARG A 263 -75.66 -76.74 -61.07
CA ARG A 263 -74.88 -75.48 -61.11
C ARG A 263 -74.83 -74.75 -59.76
N TYR A 264 -75.65 -75.17 -58.81
CA TYR A 264 -75.81 -74.51 -57.52
C TYR A 264 -75.23 -75.32 -56.35
N LEU A 265 -74.53 -76.43 -56.63
CA LEU A 265 -73.76 -77.23 -55.68
C LEU A 265 -72.28 -76.85 -55.75
#